data_AF-A0A2L2YGL0-F1
#
_entry.id   AF-A0A2L2YGL0-F1
#
_cell.length_a   1.000
_cell.length_b   1.000
_cell.length_c   1.000
_cell.angle_alpha   90.00
_cell.angle_beta   90.00
_cell.angle_gamma   90.00
#
_symmetry.space_group_name_H-M   'P 1'
#
loop_
_entity.id
_entity.type
_entity.pdbx_description
1 polymer ?
#
loop_
_entity_poly.entity_id
_entity_poly.type
_entity_poly.pdbx_seq_one_letter_code
_entity_poly.pdbx_strand_id
1 'polypeptide(L)'
;LLLARRLLHKFNMGSIYEGFVEANGEDYNVEDIDGQPGAFRCYLDVGMARTTTGAKIIGVMKGADDGGLDIHHSNKRFPGYAAESKEFSPEDHRKHIFGQHDAEYMRMLMDGDDEAY
;
A
#
# COMPACT_ATOMS: atom_id res chain seq x y z
N LEU A 1 2.16 -0.26 -7.32
CA LEU A 1 2.46 1.02 -8.00
C LEU A 1 2.75 0.82 -9.49
N LEU A 2 3.83 0.11 -9.85
CA LEU A 2 4.23 -0.07 -11.25
C LEU A 2 3.12 -0.65 -12.15
N LEU A 3 2.39 -1.67 -11.67
CA LEU A 3 1.29 -2.27 -12.42
C LEU A 3 0.16 -1.27 -12.69
N ALA A 4 -0.27 -0.52 -11.66
CA ALA A 4 -1.30 0.50 -11.77
C ALA A 4 -0.92 1.58 -12.79
N ARG A 5 0.29 2.17 -12.68
CA ARG A 5 0.77 3.20 -13.61
C ARG A 5 0.87 2.69 -15.04
N ARG A 6 1.34 1.45 -15.25
CA ARG A 6 1.38 0.82 -16.59
C ARG A 6 -0.01 0.62 -17.17
N LEU A 7 -0.97 0.18 -16.36
CA LEU A 7 -2.34 -0.05 -16.79
C LEU A 7 -3.01 1.28 -17.20
N LEU A 8 -2.94 2.30 -16.34
CA LEU A 8 -3.54 3.60 -16.62
C LEU A 8 -2.87 4.31 -17.80
N HIS A 9 -1.55 4.16 -17.95
CA HIS A 9 -0.87 4.66 -19.15
C HIS A 9 -1.39 3.97 -20.43
N LYS A 10 -1.58 2.65 -20.40
CA LYS A 10 -2.10 1.89 -21.55
C LYS A 10 -3.52 2.35 -21.96
N PHE A 11 -4.33 2.77 -21.01
CA PHE A 11 -5.69 3.27 -21.24
C PHE A 11 -5.79 4.80 -21.33
N ASN A 12 -4.65 5.52 -21.37
CA ASN A 12 -4.58 6.98 -21.41
C ASN A 12 -5.32 7.68 -20.23
N MET A 13 -5.36 7.05 -19.07
CA MET A 13 -5.99 7.55 -17.85
C MET A 13 -4.98 8.02 -16.80
N GLY A 14 -3.67 7.90 -17.07
CA GLY A 14 -2.62 8.13 -16.08
C GLY A 14 -2.53 9.56 -15.55
N SER A 15 -2.92 10.57 -16.34
CA SER A 15 -3.00 11.98 -15.92
C SER A 15 -4.32 12.35 -15.25
N ILE A 16 -5.36 11.52 -15.43
CA ILE A 16 -6.67 11.73 -14.80
C ILE A 16 -6.60 11.17 -13.37
N TYR A 17 -6.11 9.94 -13.25
CA TYR A 17 -5.94 9.22 -11.99
C TYR A 17 -4.45 9.12 -11.67
N GLU A 18 -3.89 10.19 -11.13
CA GLU A 18 -2.47 10.23 -10.72
C GLU A 18 -2.19 9.34 -9.50
N GLY A 19 -3.24 9.08 -8.71
CA GLY A 19 -3.15 8.35 -7.45
C GLY A 19 -2.61 9.24 -6.33
N PHE A 20 -1.97 8.63 -5.35
CA PHE A 20 -1.49 9.31 -4.16
C PHE A 20 0.03 9.52 -4.19
N VAL A 21 0.47 10.76 -4.41
CA VAL A 21 1.87 11.08 -4.74
C VAL A 21 2.82 11.02 -3.55
N GLU A 22 2.37 11.40 -2.34
CA GLU A 22 3.26 11.59 -1.18
C GLU A 22 3.60 10.29 -0.44
N ALA A 23 2.81 9.22 -0.65
CA ALA A 23 2.94 7.94 0.04
C ALA A 23 3.13 8.08 1.57
N ASN A 24 2.30 8.90 2.22
CA ASN A 24 2.34 9.19 3.66
C ASN A 24 1.81 8.05 4.56
N GLY A 25 1.30 6.95 3.98
CA GLY A 25 0.78 5.79 4.70
C GLY A 25 -0.72 5.85 5.02
N GLU A 26 -1.41 6.94 4.70
CA GLU A 26 -2.85 7.09 4.91
C GLU A 26 -3.68 6.12 4.06
N ASP A 27 -4.87 5.82 4.55
CA ASP A 27 -5.89 5.12 3.77
C ASP A 27 -6.39 6.07 2.67
N TYR A 28 -6.26 5.66 1.43
CA TYR A 28 -6.61 6.42 0.25
C TYR A 28 -7.55 5.55 -0.57
N ASN A 29 -8.52 6.16 -1.24
CA ASN A 29 -9.41 5.45 -2.15
C ASN A 29 -9.60 6.34 -3.37
N VAL A 30 -9.42 5.77 -4.55
CA VAL A 30 -9.61 6.49 -5.82
C VAL A 30 -11.10 6.63 -6.09
N GLU A 31 -11.57 7.87 -6.24
CA GLU A 31 -12.95 8.18 -6.59
C GLU A 31 -13.07 8.60 -8.06
N ASP A 32 -14.26 8.47 -8.63
CA ASP A 32 -14.57 8.96 -9.97
C ASP A 32 -14.46 10.49 -10.05
N ILE A 33 -13.99 11.01 -11.20
CA ILE A 33 -13.91 12.45 -11.45
C ILE A 33 -15.01 12.82 -12.43
N ASP A 34 -15.84 13.79 -12.05
CA ASP A 34 -16.95 14.27 -12.88
C ASP A 34 -16.48 14.69 -14.28
N GLY A 35 -17.16 14.17 -15.31
CA GLY A 35 -16.85 14.48 -16.71
C GLY A 35 -15.63 13.75 -17.28
N GLN A 36 -14.98 12.87 -16.52
CA GLN A 36 -13.90 12.00 -16.98
C GLN A 36 -14.37 10.53 -17.09
N PRO A 37 -13.64 9.66 -17.81
CA PRO A 37 -13.88 8.22 -17.72
C PRO A 37 -13.73 7.75 -16.28
N GLY A 38 -14.62 6.89 -15.79
CA GLY A 38 -14.57 6.39 -14.41
C GLY A 38 -13.26 5.68 -14.06
N ALA A 39 -12.94 5.67 -12.77
CA ALA A 39 -11.73 5.06 -12.24
C ALA A 39 -11.68 3.57 -12.61
N PHE A 40 -10.48 3.07 -12.87
CA PHE A 40 -10.34 1.66 -13.22
C PHE A 40 -10.55 0.81 -11.97
N ARG A 41 -11.77 0.27 -11.84
CA ARG A 41 -12.14 -0.60 -10.73
C ARG A 41 -11.59 -2.00 -10.90
N CYS A 42 -10.91 -2.51 -9.88
CA CYS A 42 -10.48 -3.90 -9.82
C CYS A 42 -10.54 -4.48 -8.41
N TYR A 43 -10.38 -5.80 -8.30
CA TYR A 43 -10.49 -6.53 -7.05
C TYR A 43 -9.22 -7.34 -6.81
N LEU A 44 -8.78 -7.39 -5.55
CA LEU A 44 -7.64 -8.21 -5.15
C LEU A 44 -8.07 -9.67 -5.01
N ASP A 45 -7.45 -10.55 -5.79
CA ASP A 45 -7.48 -11.98 -5.57
C ASP A 45 -6.18 -12.42 -4.88
N VAL A 46 -6.29 -13.01 -3.70
CA VAL A 46 -5.15 -13.48 -2.88
C VAL A 46 -4.84 -14.96 -3.08
N GLY A 47 -5.63 -15.67 -3.89
CA GLY A 47 -5.56 -17.12 -4.05
C GLY A 47 -5.65 -17.85 -2.72
N MET A 48 -4.65 -18.70 -2.44
CA MET A 48 -4.58 -19.48 -1.19
C MET A 48 -3.79 -18.79 -0.07
N ALA A 49 -3.30 -17.56 -0.28
CA ALA A 49 -2.52 -16.86 0.72
C ALA A 49 -3.40 -16.39 1.88
N ARG A 50 -2.89 -16.51 3.11
CA ARG A 50 -3.60 -16.05 4.31
C ARG A 50 -3.56 -14.52 4.40
N THR A 51 -4.72 -13.91 4.65
CA THR A 51 -4.88 -12.45 4.81
C THR A 51 -4.67 -12.00 6.26
N THR A 52 -3.42 -12.08 6.73
CA THR A 52 -3.03 -11.52 8.03
C THR A 52 -2.74 -10.02 7.94
N THR A 53 -2.87 -9.31 9.06
CA THR A 53 -2.45 -7.90 9.14
C THR A 53 -0.94 -7.81 8.88
N GLY A 54 -0.53 -6.89 8.00
CA GLY A 54 0.86 -6.73 7.57
C GLY A 54 1.35 -7.72 6.51
N ALA A 55 0.49 -8.57 5.94
CA ALA A 55 0.89 -9.45 4.85
C ALA A 55 1.33 -8.64 3.61
N LYS A 56 2.44 -9.04 2.97
CA LYS A 56 3.01 -8.34 1.81
C LYS A 56 2.05 -8.17 0.62
N ILE A 57 1.10 -9.09 0.48
CA ILE A 57 0.03 -9.01 -0.55
C ILE A 57 -0.85 -7.77 -0.36
N ILE A 58 -1.06 -7.34 0.89
CA ILE A 58 -1.78 -6.11 1.20
C ILE A 58 -0.95 -4.88 0.78
N GLY A 59 0.38 -4.94 0.86
CA GLY A 59 1.27 -3.91 0.32
C GLY A 59 1.19 -3.79 -1.21
N VAL A 60 1.00 -4.90 -1.93
CA VAL A 60 0.76 -4.88 -3.38
C VAL A 60 -0.55 -4.15 -3.70
N MET A 61 -1.61 -4.44 -2.93
CA MET A 61 -2.90 -3.76 -3.03
C MET A 61 -2.76 -2.26 -2.77
N LYS A 62 -2.14 -1.86 -1.65
CA LYS A 62 -1.93 -0.44 -1.31
C LYS A 62 -1.18 0.29 -2.42
N GLY A 63 -0.09 -0.30 -2.91
CA GLY A 63 0.65 0.32 -4.01
C GLY A 63 -0.14 0.40 -5.32
N ALA A 64 -1.11 -0.48 -5.56
CA ALA A 64 -1.94 -0.43 -6.76
C ALA A 64 -3.02 0.66 -6.64
N ASP A 65 -3.63 0.78 -5.46
CA ASP A 65 -4.57 1.84 -5.10
C ASP A 65 -3.91 3.24 -5.11
N ASP A 66 -2.76 3.40 -4.44
CA ASP A 66 -1.93 4.62 -4.51
C ASP A 66 -1.47 4.95 -5.94
N GLY A 67 -1.50 3.97 -6.85
CA GLY A 67 -1.17 4.18 -8.25
C GLY A 67 -2.32 4.72 -9.11
N GLY A 68 -3.53 4.84 -8.55
CA GLY A 68 -4.72 5.35 -9.24
C GLY A 68 -5.74 4.29 -9.66
N LEU A 69 -5.67 3.06 -9.14
CA LEU A 69 -6.72 2.06 -9.35
C LEU A 69 -7.75 2.12 -8.23
N ASP A 70 -9.03 2.02 -8.55
CA ASP A 70 -10.08 1.87 -7.54
C ASP A 70 -10.12 0.41 -7.09
N ILE A 71 -9.61 0.15 -5.89
CA ILE A 71 -9.66 -1.17 -5.25
C ILE A 71 -10.44 -1.04 -3.95
N HIS A 72 -11.61 -1.66 -3.88
CA HIS A 72 -12.40 -1.64 -2.66
C HIS A 72 -11.72 -2.42 -1.53
N HIS A 73 -11.34 -1.72 -0.46
CA HIS A 73 -10.62 -2.31 0.66
C HIS A 73 -10.93 -1.62 2.00
N SER A 74 -10.25 -2.05 3.08
CA SER A 74 -10.27 -1.38 4.38
C SER A 74 -8.88 -1.42 5.00
N ASN A 75 -8.55 -0.45 5.84
CA ASN A 75 -7.24 -0.37 6.51
C ASN A 75 -6.94 -1.47 7.55
N LYS A 76 -7.90 -2.34 7.90
CA LYS A 76 -7.77 -3.33 8.99
C LYS A 76 -6.65 -4.36 8.80
N ARG A 77 -6.14 -4.48 7.57
CA ARG A 77 -5.04 -5.42 7.24
C ARG A 77 -3.71 -4.71 6.96
N PHE A 78 -3.67 -3.38 7.00
CA PHE A 78 -2.42 -2.65 6.86
C PHE A 78 -1.54 -2.80 8.11
N PRO A 79 -0.20 -2.80 7.95
CA PRO A 79 0.71 -2.53 9.06
C PRO A 79 0.29 -1.25 9.79
N GLY A 80 0.34 -1.23 11.11
CA GLY A 80 -0.11 -0.10 11.92
C GLY A 80 -1.58 -0.15 12.35
N TYR A 81 -2.36 -1.18 11.95
CA TYR A 81 -3.69 -1.42 12.51
C TYR A 81 -3.64 -2.26 13.80
N ALA A 82 -4.22 -1.74 14.88
CA ALA A 82 -4.38 -2.46 16.15
C ALA A 82 -5.82 -2.99 16.29
N ALA A 83 -5.99 -4.30 16.46
CA ALA A 83 -7.31 -4.93 16.52
C ALA A 83 -8.06 -4.63 17.82
N GLU A 84 -7.31 -4.43 18.90
CA GLU A 84 -7.79 -4.19 20.26
C GLU A 84 -8.39 -2.79 20.38
N SER A 85 -7.67 -1.76 19.95
CA SER A 85 -8.15 -0.38 19.95
C SER A 85 -8.97 -0.03 18.70
N LYS A 86 -8.88 -0.85 17.64
CA LYS A 86 -9.45 -0.59 16.30
C LYS A 86 -8.92 0.68 15.66
N GLU A 87 -7.72 1.09 16.05
CA GLU A 87 -7.05 2.29 15.53
C GLU A 87 -6.04 1.92 14.45
N PHE A 88 -5.82 2.85 13.53
CA PHE A 88 -4.85 2.74 12.45
C PHE A 88 -3.82 3.86 12.57
N SER A 89 -2.54 3.50 12.50
CA SER A 89 -1.39 4.41 12.50
C SER A 89 -0.83 4.55 11.07
N PRO A 90 -1.13 5.64 10.36
CA PRO A 90 -0.53 5.92 9.05
C PRO A 90 0.99 6.02 9.11
N GLU A 91 1.52 6.54 10.22
CA GLU A 91 2.96 6.67 10.44
C GLU A 91 3.64 5.30 10.39
N ASP A 92 3.14 4.33 11.16
CA ASP A 92 3.74 2.99 11.19
C ASP A 92 3.55 2.26 9.86
N HIS A 93 2.41 2.46 9.20
CA HIS A 93 2.21 1.96 7.83
C HIS A 93 3.26 2.53 6.88
N ARG A 94 3.52 3.83 6.95
CA ARG A 94 4.53 4.53 6.17
C ARG A 94 5.92 3.96 6.42
N LYS A 95 6.30 3.72 7.68
CA LYS A 95 7.58 3.08 8.02
C LYS A 95 7.75 1.75 7.30
N HIS A 96 6.68 0.95 7.20
CA HIS A 96 6.70 -0.32 6.48
C HIS A 96 6.80 -0.15 4.96
N ILE A 97 6.11 0.85 4.37
CA ILE A 97 6.19 1.15 2.93
C ILE A 97 7.64 1.43 2.50
N PHE A 98 8.39 2.17 3.34
CA PHE A 98 9.79 2.53 3.05
C PHE A 98 10.82 1.55 3.62
N GLY A 99 10.39 0.39 4.15
CA GLY A 99 11.31 -0.63 4.66
C GLY A 99 12.10 -0.20 5.90
N GLN A 100 11.60 0.75 6.69
CA GLN A 100 12.31 1.23 7.88
C GLN A 100 12.47 0.13 8.95
N HIS A 101 11.50 -0.78 9.06
CA HIS A 101 11.61 -1.96 9.93
C HIS A 101 12.81 -2.85 9.59
N ASP A 102 13.08 -3.06 8.29
CA ASP A 102 14.26 -3.80 7.83
C ASP A 102 15.54 -3.02 8.16
N ALA A 103 15.55 -1.71 7.91
CA ALA A 103 16.70 -0.86 8.21
C ALA A 103 17.02 -0.77 9.72
N GLU A 104 16.00 -0.72 10.58
CA GLU A 104 16.14 -0.75 12.03
C GLU A 104 16.69 -2.09 12.51
N TYR A 105 16.18 -3.20 11.97
CA TYR A 105 16.70 -4.53 12.28
C TYR A 105 18.17 -4.68 11.86
N MET A 106 18.52 -4.20 10.66
CA MET A 106 19.91 -4.17 10.18
C MET A 106 20.82 -3.37 11.12
N ARG A 107 20.40 -2.19 11.58
CA ARG A 107 21.18 -1.38 12.55
C ARG A 107 21.35 -2.09 13.89
N MET A 108 20.29 -2.71 14.39
CA MET A 108 20.35 -3.48 15.63
C MET A 108 21.37 -4.63 15.54
N LEU A 109 21.42 -5.32 14.40
CA LEU A 109 22.39 -6.41 14.18
C LEU A 109 23.83 -5.86 14.08
N MET A 110 24.05 -4.79 13.32
CA MET A 110 25.37 -4.13 13.25
C MET A 110 25.92 -3.73 14.63
N ASP A 111 25.06 -3.27 15.54
CA ASP A 111 25.50 -2.82 16.87
C ASP A 111 25.66 -3.98 17.88
N GLY A 112 25.04 -5.14 17.62
CA GLY A 112 24.87 -6.21 18.60
C GLY A 112 25.58 -7.53 18.29
N ASP A 113 25.58 -7.96 17.03
CA ASP A 113 26.11 -9.26 16.58
C ASP A 113 26.53 -9.18 15.10
N ASP A 114 27.80 -8.82 14.87
CA ASP A 114 28.42 -8.72 13.54
C ASP A 114 28.42 -10.05 12.76
N GLU A 115 28.33 -11.21 13.44
CA GLU A 115 28.32 -12.51 12.75
C GLU A 115 26.92 -12.84 12.21
N ALA A 116 25.87 -12.35 12.89
CA ALA A 116 24.48 -12.48 12.44
C ALA A 116 24.05 -11.41 11.44
N TYR A 117 24.79 -10.29 11.33
CA TYR A 117 24.56 -9.20 10.37
C TYR A 117 24.92 -9.61 8.93
#